data_AF-A0A5C6PD33-F1
#
_entry.id   AF-A0A5C6PD33-F1
#
_cell.length_a   1.000
_cell.length_b   1.000
_cell.length_c   1.000
_cell.angle_alpha   90.00
_cell.angle_beta   90.00
_cell.angle_gamma   90.00
#
_symmetry.space_group_name_H-M   'P 1'
#
loop_
_entity.id
_entity.type
_entity.pdbx_description
1 polymer ?
#
loop_
_entity_poly.entity_id
_entity_poly.type
_entity_poly.pdbx_seq_one_letter_code
_entity_poly.pdbx_strand_id
1 'polypeptide(L)'
;MRISTSKSESMVLARKKVECLLRVGEEVLPQVEEFKYLGILFTSEGGMEREIDRRIGAASAVMRALNRSVVVKKELSRKAKFSIYRSIYVPVLTYGRQRWVMTERTRSRTQAAEMSFLPRVAGLSLRDRVRSSDIREGLGVEPLLLHIERSRGFVAGPGLAGTWFLTDLLLSSSSLHNEPLQSIISFLPTDTRTLWGLQQLLQTAKLVQWA
;
A
#
# COMPACT_ATOMS: atom_id res chain seq x y z
N MET A 1 -19.74 -6.72 30.44
CA MET A 1 -19.35 -7.44 29.21
C MET A 1 -19.08 -8.89 29.58
N ARG A 2 -19.71 -9.88 28.94
CA ARG A 2 -19.53 -11.32 29.22
C ARG A 2 -18.66 -11.93 28.10
N ILE A 3 -17.51 -12.49 28.45
CA ILE A 3 -16.56 -13.08 27.50
C ILE A 3 -16.74 -14.60 27.48
N SER A 4 -16.76 -15.20 26.30
CA SER A 4 -16.83 -16.65 26.11
C SER A 4 -15.43 -17.23 26.08
N THR A 5 -15.03 -17.93 27.13
CA THR A 5 -13.73 -18.61 27.27
C THR A 5 -13.49 -19.63 26.17
N SER A 6 -14.53 -20.41 25.81
CA SER A 6 -14.48 -21.40 24.73
C SER A 6 -14.20 -20.85 23.32
N LYS A 7 -14.36 -19.54 23.10
CA LYS A 7 -14.14 -18.88 21.80
C LYS A 7 -12.96 -17.92 21.84
N SER A 8 -12.30 -17.79 22.98
CA SER A 8 -11.29 -16.79 23.23
C SER A 8 -9.95 -17.48 23.41
N GLU A 9 -8.97 -17.02 22.64
CA GLU A 9 -7.58 -17.46 22.74
C GLU A 9 -6.72 -16.26 23.10
N SER A 10 -5.58 -16.52 23.73
CA SER A 10 -4.62 -15.49 24.09
C SER A 10 -3.34 -15.62 23.27
N MET A 11 -2.71 -14.49 22.94
CA MET A 11 -1.43 -14.44 22.26
C MET A 11 -0.54 -13.43 22.96
N VAL A 12 0.68 -13.85 23.28
CA VAL A 12 1.72 -12.97 23.82
C VAL A 12 2.65 -12.57 22.69
N LEU A 13 2.80 -11.27 22.46
CA LEU A 13 3.75 -10.72 21.49
C LEU A 13 5.08 -10.45 22.21
N ALA A 14 6.06 -11.32 22.01
CA ALA A 14 7.38 -11.21 22.64
C ALA A 14 8.48 -11.78 21.75
N ARG A 15 9.68 -11.18 21.81
CA ARG A 15 10.87 -11.68 21.08
C ARG A 15 11.36 -13.05 21.57
N LYS A 16 11.02 -13.39 22.80
CA LYS A 16 11.30 -14.69 23.42
C LYS A 16 9.96 -15.32 23.78
N LYS A 17 9.89 -16.65 23.75
CA LYS A 17 8.69 -17.37 24.20
C LYS A 17 8.46 -17.08 25.68
N VAL A 18 7.32 -16.47 25.96
CA VAL A 18 6.86 -16.15 27.32
C VAL A 18 5.52 -16.82 27.50
N GLU A 19 5.39 -17.63 28.53
CA GLU A 19 4.11 -18.18 28.95
C GLU A 19 3.40 -17.15 29.82
N CYS A 20 2.16 -16.82 29.45
CA CYS A 20 1.30 -15.91 30.19
C CYS A 20 -0.03 -16.60 30.47
N LEU A 21 -0.30 -16.85 31.75
CA LEU A 21 -1.55 -17.47 32.18
C LEU A 21 -2.65 -16.41 32.28
N LEU A 22 -3.36 -16.18 31.18
CA LEU A 22 -4.51 -15.29 31.14
C LEU A 22 -5.77 -16.04 31.58
N ARG A 23 -6.45 -15.49 32.59
CA ARG A 23 -7.67 -16.06 33.16
C ARG A 23 -8.87 -15.17 32.91
N VAL A 24 -9.99 -15.77 32.58
CA VAL A 24 -11.30 -15.11 32.47
C VAL A 24 -12.27 -15.85 33.39
N GLY A 25 -12.55 -15.27 34.56
CA GLY A 25 -13.25 -15.99 35.63
C GLY A 25 -12.33 -17.07 36.24
N GLU A 26 -12.81 -18.31 36.27
CA GLU A 26 -12.04 -19.47 36.79
C GLU A 26 -11.29 -20.24 35.69
N GLU A 27 -11.56 -19.95 34.42
CA GLU A 27 -10.97 -20.67 33.29
C GLU A 27 -9.72 -19.95 32.75
N VAL A 28 -8.71 -20.74 32.40
CA VAL A 28 -7.48 -20.27 31.76
C VAL A 28 -7.67 -20.29 30.24
N LEU A 29 -7.37 -19.18 29.56
CA LEU A 29 -7.42 -19.14 28.11
C LEU A 29 -6.21 -19.85 27.50
N PRO A 30 -6.40 -20.61 26.41
CA PRO A 30 -5.28 -21.21 25.68
C PRO A 30 -4.38 -20.12 25.11
N GLN A 31 -3.07 -20.32 25.16
CA GLN A 31 -2.10 -19.43 24.55
C GLN A 31 -1.68 -19.98 23.17
N VAL A 32 -1.82 -19.18 22.12
CA VAL A 32 -1.53 -19.57 20.74
C VAL A 32 -0.34 -18.81 20.16
N GLU A 33 0.43 -19.48 19.31
CA GLU A 33 1.59 -18.90 18.61
C GLU A 33 1.21 -18.26 17.28
N GLU A 34 0.15 -18.75 16.64
CA GLU A 34 -0.40 -18.20 15.42
C GLU A 34 -1.89 -17.89 15.60
N PHE A 35 -2.30 -16.71 15.16
CA PHE A 35 -3.69 -16.27 15.27
C PHE A 35 -4.11 -15.57 14.01
N LYS A 36 -5.24 -15.97 13.45
CA LYS A 36 -5.79 -15.36 12.23
C LYS A 36 -6.89 -14.38 12.60
N TYR A 37 -6.68 -13.10 12.32
CA TYR A 37 -7.67 -12.07 12.54
C TYR A 37 -7.88 -11.21 11.30
N LEU A 38 -9.15 -11.05 10.89
CA LEU A 38 -9.56 -10.35 9.67
C LEU A 38 -8.80 -10.81 8.42
N GLY A 39 -8.49 -12.11 8.36
CA GLY A 39 -7.75 -12.71 7.25
C GLY A 39 -6.24 -12.52 7.28
N ILE A 40 -5.69 -11.79 8.25
CA ILE A 40 -4.25 -11.58 8.45
C ILE A 40 -3.75 -12.57 9.51
N LEU A 41 -2.62 -13.22 9.26
CA LEU A 41 -1.93 -14.08 10.21
C LEU A 41 -1.02 -13.25 11.12
N PHE A 42 -1.20 -13.41 12.43
CA PHE A 42 -0.33 -12.88 13.46
C PHE A 42 0.50 -14.01 14.07
N THR A 43 1.75 -13.71 14.37
CA THR A 43 2.68 -14.63 15.04
C THR A 43 3.07 -14.04 16.39
N SER A 44 3.30 -14.90 17.38
CA SER A 44 3.75 -14.50 18.73
C SER A 44 5.10 -13.77 18.72
N GLU A 45 5.96 -14.04 17.74
CA GLU A 45 7.24 -13.35 17.54
C GLU A 45 7.07 -11.90 17.01
N GLY A 46 5.86 -11.54 16.55
CA GLY A 46 5.58 -10.25 15.91
C GLY A 46 6.08 -10.15 14.47
N GLY A 47 6.63 -11.24 13.92
CA GLY A 47 7.13 -11.32 12.55
C GLY A 47 5.99 -11.39 11.53
N MET A 48 6.13 -10.63 10.44
CA MET A 48 5.15 -10.60 9.34
C MET A 48 5.56 -11.46 8.14
N GLU A 49 6.73 -12.11 8.20
CA GLU A 49 7.25 -12.90 7.07
C GLU A 49 6.29 -14.04 6.68
N ARG A 50 5.73 -14.77 7.65
CA ARG A 50 4.77 -15.86 7.37
C ARG A 50 3.50 -15.35 6.68
N GLU A 51 3.01 -14.17 7.05
CA GLU A 51 1.84 -13.57 6.39
C GLU A 51 2.17 -13.12 4.96
N ILE A 52 3.34 -12.51 4.74
CA ILE A 52 3.80 -12.12 3.39
C ILE A 52 3.88 -13.37 2.50
N ASP A 53 4.39 -14.48 3.03
CA ASP A 53 4.57 -15.73 2.30
C ASP A 53 3.25 -16.36 1.91
N ARG A 54 2.31 -16.34 2.85
CA ARG A 54 0.92 -16.74 2.63
C ARG A 54 0.28 -15.88 1.53
N ARG A 55 0.51 -14.56 1.50
CA ARG A 55 -0.02 -13.66 0.45
C ARG A 55 0.60 -13.92 -0.91
N ILE A 56 1.93 -14.10 -0.97
CA ILE A 56 2.63 -14.48 -2.20
C ILE A 56 2.14 -15.83 -2.70
N GLY A 57 1.93 -16.80 -1.80
CA GLY A 57 1.38 -18.11 -2.12
C GLY A 57 -0.04 -18.02 -2.69
N ALA A 58 -0.90 -17.21 -2.08
CA ALA A 58 -2.26 -16.95 -2.56
C ALA A 58 -2.27 -16.27 -3.94
N ALA A 59 -1.46 -15.22 -4.12
CA ALA A 59 -1.31 -14.54 -5.40
C ALA A 59 -0.78 -15.49 -6.49
N SER A 60 0.19 -16.34 -6.15
CA SER A 60 0.71 -17.38 -7.04
C SER A 60 -0.35 -18.43 -7.40
N ALA A 61 -1.25 -18.79 -6.48
CA ALA A 61 -2.36 -19.70 -6.76
C ALA A 61 -3.36 -19.07 -7.74
N VAL A 62 -3.73 -17.80 -7.53
CA VAL A 62 -4.57 -17.03 -8.46
C VAL A 62 -3.93 -16.99 -9.85
N MET A 63 -2.63 -16.70 -9.92
CA MET A 63 -1.89 -16.71 -11.17
C MET A 63 -1.97 -18.07 -11.88
N ARG A 64 -1.69 -19.16 -11.16
CA ARG A 64 -1.77 -20.52 -11.74
C ARG A 64 -3.15 -20.83 -12.30
N ALA A 65 -4.21 -20.46 -11.57
CA ALA A 65 -5.59 -20.64 -12.00
C ALA A 65 -5.91 -19.84 -13.28
N LEU A 66 -5.42 -18.59 -13.36
CA LEU A 66 -5.62 -17.71 -14.51
C LEU A 66 -4.69 -18.00 -15.69
N ASN A 67 -3.65 -18.84 -15.51
CA ASN A 67 -2.62 -19.00 -16.51
C ASN A 67 -3.17 -19.55 -17.83
N ARG A 68 -3.94 -20.63 -17.76
CA ARG A 68 -4.54 -21.29 -18.94
C ARG A 68 -5.69 -20.50 -19.56
N SER A 69 -6.48 -19.82 -18.73
CA SER A 69 -7.72 -19.15 -19.16
C SER A 69 -7.51 -17.72 -19.64
N VAL A 70 -6.54 -17.01 -19.08
CA VAL A 70 -6.33 -15.57 -19.31
C VAL A 70 -4.95 -15.28 -19.87
N VAL A 71 -3.90 -15.73 -19.18
CA VAL A 71 -2.54 -15.27 -19.44
C VAL A 71 -1.99 -15.79 -20.76
N VAL A 72 -2.16 -17.09 -21.02
CA VAL A 72 -1.62 -17.76 -22.23
C VAL A 72 -2.48 -17.50 -23.47
N LYS A 73 -3.77 -17.18 -23.30
CA LYS A 73 -4.66 -16.95 -24.43
C LYS A 73 -4.25 -15.70 -25.22
N LYS A 74 -4.04 -15.86 -26.52
CA LYS A 74 -3.68 -14.75 -27.44
C LYS A 74 -4.89 -13.88 -27.80
N GLU A 75 -6.09 -14.41 -27.66
CA GLU A 75 -7.37 -13.73 -27.91
C GLU A 75 -7.58 -12.52 -26.98
N LEU A 76 -7.04 -12.58 -25.76
CA LEU A 76 -7.18 -11.49 -24.82
C LEU A 76 -6.14 -10.40 -25.07
N SER A 77 -6.61 -9.16 -25.16
CA SER A 77 -5.76 -7.99 -25.28
C SER A 77 -4.86 -7.82 -24.05
N ARG A 78 -3.68 -7.21 -24.25
CA ARG A 78 -2.77 -6.85 -23.15
C ARG A 78 -3.47 -6.01 -22.09
N LYS A 79 -4.35 -5.09 -22.51
CA LYS A 79 -5.15 -4.24 -21.62
C LYS A 79 -6.10 -5.04 -20.72
N ALA A 80 -6.77 -6.07 -21.25
CA ALA A 80 -7.64 -6.95 -20.47
C ALA A 80 -6.86 -7.78 -19.45
N LYS A 81 -5.72 -8.37 -19.86
CA LYS A 81 -4.83 -9.11 -18.96
C LYS A 81 -4.29 -8.22 -17.84
N PHE A 82 -3.94 -6.98 -18.17
CA PHE A 82 -3.47 -6.00 -17.21
C PHE A 82 -4.58 -5.55 -16.24
N SER A 83 -5.81 -5.39 -16.72
CA SER A 83 -6.96 -5.11 -15.86
C SER A 83 -7.18 -6.21 -14.81
N ILE A 84 -7.05 -7.48 -15.22
CA ILE A 84 -7.16 -8.64 -14.32
C ILE A 84 -6.02 -8.64 -13.28
N TYR A 85 -4.80 -8.35 -13.70
CA TYR A 85 -3.68 -8.16 -12.78
C TYR A 85 -3.98 -7.10 -11.71
N ARG A 86 -4.42 -5.91 -12.13
CA ARG A 86 -4.70 -4.79 -11.23
C ARG A 86 -5.89 -5.04 -10.29
N SER A 87 -6.92 -5.73 -10.77
CA SER A 87 -8.17 -5.95 -10.02
C SER A 87 -8.14 -7.18 -9.12
N ILE A 88 -7.40 -8.23 -9.48
CA ILE A 88 -7.38 -9.49 -8.72
C ILE A 88 -6.03 -9.72 -8.07
N TYR A 89 -4.95 -9.68 -8.85
CA TYR A 89 -3.62 -10.08 -8.34
C TYR A 89 -3.06 -9.07 -7.33
N VAL A 90 -3.10 -7.77 -7.66
CA VAL A 90 -2.56 -6.72 -6.78
C VAL A 90 -3.28 -6.68 -5.42
N PRO A 91 -4.62 -6.70 -5.33
CA PRO A 91 -5.30 -6.73 -4.03
C PRO A 91 -4.99 -7.98 -3.21
N VAL A 92 -4.88 -9.15 -3.83
CA VAL A 92 -4.52 -10.40 -3.12
C VAL A 92 -3.13 -10.33 -2.52
N LEU A 93 -2.15 -9.80 -3.28
CA LEU A 93 -0.77 -9.66 -2.82
C LEU A 93 -0.62 -8.56 -1.76
N THR A 94 -1.31 -7.43 -1.92
CA THR A 94 -1.11 -6.23 -1.11
C THR A 94 -2.06 -6.10 0.09
N TYR A 95 -2.96 -7.06 0.30
CA TYR A 95 -3.81 -7.05 1.49
C TYR A 95 -2.98 -7.22 2.76
N GLY A 96 -3.25 -6.39 3.76
CA GLY A 96 -2.48 -6.39 5.02
C GLY A 96 -1.12 -5.70 4.93
N ARG A 97 -0.79 -5.06 3.78
CA ARG A 97 0.50 -4.38 3.58
C ARG A 97 0.81 -3.29 4.60
N GLN A 98 -0.21 -2.70 5.24
CA GLN A 98 -0.05 -1.63 6.24
C GLN A 98 0.82 -2.11 7.42
N ARG A 99 0.75 -3.40 7.75
CA ARG A 99 1.44 -4.02 8.88
C ARG A 99 2.81 -4.60 8.53
N TRP A 100 3.17 -4.71 7.25
CA TRP A 100 4.43 -5.35 6.85
C TRP A 100 5.64 -4.60 7.43
N VAL A 101 6.78 -5.27 7.56
CA VAL A 101 8.05 -4.58 7.83
C VAL A 101 8.83 -4.60 6.53
N MET A 102 9.16 -3.44 5.99
CA MET A 102 9.90 -3.34 4.71
C MET A 102 11.38 -3.64 4.93
N THR A 103 11.68 -4.92 5.06
CA THR A 103 13.04 -5.44 5.00
C THR A 103 13.45 -5.64 3.54
N GLU A 104 14.76 -5.69 3.26
CA GLU A 104 15.25 -5.98 1.91
C GLU A 104 14.72 -7.33 1.38
N ARG A 105 14.64 -8.32 2.27
CA ARG A 105 14.01 -9.61 1.97
C ARG A 105 12.56 -9.44 1.53
N THR A 106 11.76 -8.63 2.22
CA THR A 106 10.35 -8.38 1.86
C THR A 106 10.23 -7.64 0.53
N ARG A 107 11.10 -6.65 0.27
CA ARG A 107 11.16 -5.93 -1.01
C ARG A 107 11.43 -6.88 -2.16
N SER A 108 12.51 -7.67 -2.05
CA SER A 108 12.91 -8.65 -3.05
C SER A 108 11.82 -9.68 -3.34
N ARG A 109 11.16 -10.22 -2.29
CA ARG A 109 10.06 -11.18 -2.45
C ARG A 109 8.83 -10.58 -3.10
N THR A 110 8.47 -9.35 -2.74
CA THR A 110 7.35 -8.63 -3.35
C THR A 110 7.62 -8.34 -4.82
N GLN A 111 8.85 -7.90 -5.13
CA GLN A 111 9.30 -7.68 -6.51
C GLN A 111 9.32 -8.98 -7.32
N ALA A 112 9.78 -10.08 -6.75
CA ALA A 112 9.75 -11.38 -7.41
C ALA A 112 8.32 -11.84 -7.69
N ALA A 113 7.40 -11.63 -6.74
CA ALA A 113 5.98 -11.92 -6.94
C ALA A 113 5.39 -11.05 -8.06
N GLU A 114 5.69 -9.75 -8.11
CA GLU A 114 5.27 -8.85 -9.19
C GLU A 114 5.79 -9.32 -10.56
N MET A 115 7.09 -9.60 -10.63
CA MET A 115 7.77 -10.03 -11.86
C MET A 115 7.42 -11.45 -12.29
N SER A 116 6.76 -12.23 -11.43
CA SER A 116 6.16 -13.50 -11.86
C SER A 116 4.93 -13.27 -12.76
N PHE A 117 4.26 -12.10 -12.67
CA PHE A 117 3.03 -11.82 -13.40
C PHE A 117 3.21 -10.88 -14.59
N LEU A 118 3.99 -9.81 -14.43
CA LEU A 118 4.12 -8.77 -15.44
C LEU A 118 4.64 -9.24 -16.82
N PRO A 119 5.70 -10.08 -16.93
CA PRO A 119 6.20 -10.53 -18.23
C PRO A 119 5.11 -11.28 -19.01
N ARG A 120 4.36 -12.11 -18.30
CA ARG A 120 3.26 -12.91 -18.83
C ARG A 120 2.09 -12.07 -19.35
N VAL A 121 1.79 -10.95 -18.69
CA VAL A 121 0.80 -9.96 -19.16
C VAL A 121 1.28 -9.24 -20.41
N ALA A 122 2.57 -8.90 -20.45
CA ALA A 122 3.21 -8.31 -21.61
C ALA A 122 3.31 -9.30 -22.81
N GLY A 123 3.02 -10.58 -22.59
CA GLY A 123 3.17 -11.64 -23.60
C GLY A 123 4.60 -12.14 -23.76
N LEU A 124 5.47 -11.79 -22.81
CA LEU A 124 6.87 -12.17 -22.78
C LEU A 124 7.06 -13.50 -22.05
N SER A 125 8.00 -14.27 -22.56
CA SER A 125 8.50 -15.49 -21.95
C SER A 125 9.80 -15.22 -21.19
N LEU A 126 10.19 -16.14 -20.30
CA LEU A 126 11.49 -16.06 -19.62
C LEU A 126 12.68 -16.18 -20.62
N ARG A 127 12.45 -16.65 -21.84
CA ARG A 127 13.48 -16.79 -22.88
C ARG A 127 13.83 -15.45 -23.53
N ASP A 128 12.95 -14.47 -23.44
CA ASP A 128 13.12 -13.17 -24.10
C ASP A 128 14.15 -12.30 -23.35
N ARG A 129 14.52 -12.67 -22.11
CA ARG A 129 15.55 -12.02 -21.28
C ARG A 129 15.42 -10.50 -21.18
N VAL A 130 14.19 -9.98 -21.28
CA VAL A 130 13.88 -8.55 -21.15
C VAL A 130 14.09 -8.10 -19.70
N ARG A 131 14.67 -6.92 -19.50
CA ARG A 131 14.90 -6.40 -18.15
C ARG A 131 13.58 -6.06 -17.47
N SER A 132 13.55 -6.21 -16.15
CA SER A 132 12.35 -5.92 -15.35
C SER A 132 11.93 -4.44 -15.40
N SER A 133 12.87 -3.52 -15.66
CA SER A 133 12.59 -2.10 -15.92
C SER A 133 11.75 -1.92 -17.19
N ASP A 134 12.22 -2.52 -18.28
CA ASP A 134 11.67 -2.34 -19.63
C ASP A 134 10.27 -2.96 -19.72
N ILE A 135 10.02 -4.05 -18.99
CA ILE A 135 8.69 -4.67 -18.87
C ILE A 135 7.71 -3.72 -18.18
N ARG A 136 8.14 -3.02 -17.14
CA ARG A 136 7.29 -2.06 -16.42
C ARG A 136 7.02 -0.83 -17.27
N GLU A 137 8.04 -0.30 -17.92
CA GLU A 137 7.92 0.84 -18.84
C GLU A 137 6.99 0.49 -20.01
N GLY A 138 7.17 -0.67 -20.64
CA GLY A 138 6.32 -1.14 -21.74
C GLY A 138 4.86 -1.40 -21.37
N LEU A 139 4.56 -1.57 -20.07
CA LEU A 139 3.19 -1.66 -19.55
C LEU A 139 2.70 -0.32 -18.94
N GLY A 140 3.56 0.69 -18.80
CA GLY A 140 3.26 1.95 -18.13
C GLY A 140 2.95 1.80 -16.64
N VAL A 141 3.66 0.91 -15.94
CA VAL A 141 3.35 0.52 -14.56
C VAL A 141 4.44 1.00 -13.61
N GLU A 142 4.05 1.73 -12.57
CA GLU A 142 4.95 2.01 -11.46
C GLU A 142 5.19 0.73 -10.64
N PRO A 143 6.43 0.50 -10.15
CA PRO A 143 6.72 -0.62 -9.26
C PRO A 143 5.75 -0.69 -8.08
N LEU A 144 5.16 -1.86 -7.84
CA LEU A 144 4.26 -2.09 -6.69
C LEU A 144 4.90 -1.69 -5.36
N LEU A 145 6.22 -1.83 -5.26
CA LEU A 145 6.99 -1.42 -4.09
C LEU A 145 6.80 0.07 -3.78
N LEU A 146 6.84 0.95 -4.79
CA LEU A 146 6.64 2.39 -4.60
C LEU A 146 5.23 2.68 -4.08
N HIS A 147 4.22 1.97 -4.58
CA HIS A 147 2.85 2.14 -4.08
C HIS A 147 2.71 1.71 -2.62
N ILE A 148 3.39 0.61 -2.23
CA ILE A 148 3.42 0.13 -0.85
C ILE A 148 4.13 1.14 0.06
N GLU A 149 5.27 1.68 -0.37
CA GLU A 149 6.08 2.62 0.41
C GLU A 149 5.44 4.01 0.53
N ARG A 150 4.87 4.57 -0.54
CA ARG A 150 4.15 5.85 -0.50
C ARG A 150 3.01 5.85 0.52
N SER A 151 2.31 4.72 0.66
CA SER A 151 1.21 4.59 1.64
C SER A 151 1.66 4.58 3.11
N ARG A 152 2.97 4.53 3.39
CA ARG A 152 3.54 4.52 4.74
C ARG A 152 4.10 5.85 5.21
N GLY A 153 4.38 6.78 4.29
CA GLY A 153 4.88 8.12 4.62
C GLY A 153 3.94 8.96 5.50
N PHE A 154 2.75 8.46 5.81
CA PHE A 154 1.76 9.10 6.66
C PHE A 154 1.92 8.80 8.17
N VAL A 155 2.83 7.89 8.57
CA VAL A 155 3.05 7.57 10.00
C VAL A 155 4.46 7.98 10.44
N ALA A 156 4.80 9.26 10.23
CA ALA A 156 5.94 9.89 10.91
C ALA A 156 5.75 11.42 10.93
N GLY A 157 5.22 11.94 12.05
CA GLY A 157 5.25 13.37 12.38
C GLY A 157 3.98 13.88 13.06
N PRO A 158 3.97 14.12 14.39
CA PRO A 158 2.94 14.96 14.99
C PRO A 158 3.26 16.42 14.65
N GLY A 159 2.52 16.98 13.69
CA GLY A 159 2.58 18.40 13.39
C GLY A 159 2.20 18.68 11.95
N LEU A 160 1.16 19.50 11.76
CA LEU A 160 0.70 20.05 10.48
C LEU A 160 -0.20 19.12 9.64
N ALA A 161 -1.23 18.58 10.28
CA ALA A 161 -2.45 18.14 9.59
C ALA A 161 -3.27 19.40 9.20
N GLY A 162 -3.06 19.94 8.00
CA GLY A 162 -3.90 21.04 7.51
C GLY A 162 -3.56 21.60 6.14
N THR A 163 -2.33 21.48 5.66
CA THR A 163 -1.90 22.11 4.39
C THR A 163 -1.97 21.18 3.19
N TRP A 164 -2.00 19.87 3.41
CA TRP A 164 -1.86 18.87 2.33
C TRP A 164 -3.12 18.64 1.50
N PHE A 165 -4.30 18.98 2.02
CA PHE A 165 -5.54 18.95 1.23
C PHE A 165 -5.55 20.01 0.13
N LEU A 166 -4.86 21.14 0.31
CA LEU A 166 -4.83 22.23 -0.65
C LEU A 166 -3.78 22.02 -1.74
N THR A 167 -2.66 21.35 -1.46
CA THR A 167 -1.64 21.04 -2.47
C THR A 167 -2.10 19.96 -3.44
N ASP A 168 -2.84 18.95 -2.97
CA ASP A 168 -3.41 17.93 -3.87
C ASP A 168 -4.55 18.49 -4.73
N LEU A 169 -5.35 19.43 -4.21
CA LEU A 169 -6.37 20.12 -5.00
C LEU A 169 -5.76 21.04 -6.07
N LEU A 170 -4.67 21.76 -5.72
CA LEU A 170 -3.93 22.62 -6.66
C LEU A 170 -3.24 21.81 -7.77
N LEU A 171 -2.54 20.70 -7.45
CA LEU A 171 -1.90 19.87 -8.48
C LEU A 171 -2.90 19.12 -9.38
N SER A 172 -4.09 18.79 -8.86
CA SER A 172 -5.16 18.18 -9.66
C SER A 172 -5.80 19.18 -10.64
N SER A 173 -5.86 20.47 -10.27
CA SER A 173 -6.41 21.53 -11.13
C SER A 173 -5.49 21.97 -12.28
N SER A 174 -4.17 21.80 -12.15
CA SER A 174 -3.18 22.19 -13.19
C SER A 174 -3.17 21.30 -14.43
N SER A 175 -3.91 20.18 -14.43
CA SER A 175 -3.94 19.23 -15.55
C SER A 175 -5.16 19.37 -16.47
N LEU A 176 -6.04 20.35 -16.23
CA LEU A 176 -7.21 20.61 -17.08
C LEU A 176 -7.39 22.13 -17.31
N HIS A 177 -6.86 22.57 -18.44
CA HIS A 177 -7.14 23.84 -19.13
C HIS A 177 -6.82 25.19 -18.46
N ASN A 178 -6.52 26.12 -19.36
CA ASN A 178 -5.93 27.43 -19.19
C ASN A 178 -7.06 28.45 -19.01
N GLU A 179 -7.33 28.91 -17.78
CA GLU A 179 -8.29 30.00 -17.51
C GLU A 179 -7.68 31.01 -16.52
N PRO A 180 -7.86 32.32 -16.70
CA PRO A 180 -7.14 33.35 -15.96
C PRO A 180 -7.62 33.47 -14.50
N LEU A 181 -6.66 33.63 -13.59
CA LEU A 181 -6.73 33.67 -12.12
C LEU A 181 -7.69 34.72 -11.49
N GLN A 182 -8.47 35.44 -12.29
CA GLN A 182 -9.37 36.51 -11.83
C GLN A 182 -10.72 35.96 -11.31
N SER A 183 -11.16 34.76 -11.72
CA SER A 183 -12.45 34.21 -11.27
C SER A 183 -12.41 33.61 -9.86
N ILE A 184 -11.25 33.13 -9.41
CA ILE A 184 -11.07 32.42 -8.13
C ILE A 184 -11.09 33.38 -6.92
N ILE A 185 -10.78 34.66 -7.11
CA ILE A 185 -10.70 35.65 -6.02
C ILE A 185 -12.08 36.04 -5.47
N SER A 186 -13.18 35.73 -6.19
CA SER A 186 -14.55 36.04 -5.75
C SER A 186 -15.11 35.11 -4.66
N PHE A 187 -14.41 34.03 -4.29
CA PHE A 187 -14.94 32.98 -3.40
C PHE A 187 -14.26 32.88 -2.02
N LEU A 188 -13.36 33.80 -1.67
CA LEU A 188 -12.72 33.79 -0.36
C LEU A 188 -13.47 34.67 0.66
N PRO A 189 -13.82 34.14 1.86
CA PRO A 189 -14.46 34.92 2.92
C PRO A 189 -13.53 36.03 3.41
N THR A 190 -14.08 37.23 3.50
CA THR A 190 -13.46 38.44 4.03
C THR A 190 -13.34 38.33 5.56
N ASP A 191 -12.33 37.62 6.05
CA ASP A 191 -12.00 37.64 7.47
C ASP A 191 -10.56 38.13 7.68
N THR A 192 -10.46 39.29 8.35
CA THR A 192 -9.29 40.16 8.45
C THR A 192 -8.11 39.54 9.21
N ARG A 193 -8.28 38.35 9.80
CA ARG A 193 -7.20 37.59 10.45
C ARG A 193 -6.32 36.79 9.50
N THR A 194 -6.73 36.57 8.25
CA THR A 194 -5.94 35.83 7.24
C THR A 194 -5.03 36.73 6.39
N LEU A 195 -5.26 38.05 6.38
CA LEU A 195 -4.45 39.00 5.62
C LEU A 195 -3.03 39.19 6.20
N TRP A 196 -2.88 39.07 7.53
CA TRP A 196 -1.56 39.15 8.17
C TRP A 196 -0.64 37.99 7.80
N GLY A 197 -1.18 36.77 7.70
CA GLY A 197 -0.42 35.58 7.30
C GLY A 197 0.00 35.60 5.83
N LEU A 198 -0.85 36.13 4.95
CA LEU A 198 -0.54 36.27 3.52
C LEU A 198 0.49 37.37 3.26
N GLN A 199 0.51 38.45 4.04
CA GLN A 199 1.50 39.51 3.92
C GLN A 199 2.91 39.06 4.37
N GLN A 200 3.01 38.15 5.34
CA GLN A 200 4.26 37.49 5.73
C GLN A 200 4.75 36.48 4.66
N LEU A 201 3.84 35.74 4.03
CA LEU A 201 4.17 34.79 2.95
C LEU A 201 4.63 35.48 1.66
N LEU A 202 4.08 36.66 1.34
CA LEU A 202 4.53 37.46 0.19
C LEU A 202 5.91 38.11 0.41
N GLN A 203 6.29 38.43 1.66
CA GLN A 203 7.63 38.94 1.97
C GLN A 203 8.70 37.85 1.93
N THR A 204 8.39 36.62 2.34
CA THR A 204 9.33 35.49 2.26
C THR A 204 9.50 34.98 0.83
N ALA A 205 8.45 35.00 0.01
CA ALA A 205 8.54 34.63 -1.40
C ALA A 205 9.43 35.58 -2.23
N LYS A 206 9.49 36.88 -1.89
CA LYS A 206 10.36 37.85 -2.58
C LYS A 206 11.84 37.73 -2.20
N LEU A 207 12.17 37.19 -1.03
CA LEU A 207 13.56 37.01 -0.59
C LEU A 207 14.25 35.78 -1.21
N VAL A 208 13.48 34.78 -1.65
CA VAL A 208 14.02 33.55 -2.26
C VAL A 208 14.40 33.75 -3.74
N GLN A 209 14.00 34.87 -4.37
CA GLN A 209 14.33 35.16 -5.76
C GLN A 209 15.59 36.02 -5.96
N TRP A 210 16.27 36.45 -4.89
CA TRP A 210 17.53 37.22 -4.95
C TRP A 210 18.57 36.75 -3.91
N ALA A 211 18.79 35.43 -3.83
CA ALA A 211 19.94 34.82 -3.16
C ALA A 211 20.44 33.60 -3.96
#